data_AF-A0A963EP06-F1
#
_entry.id   AF-A0A963EP06-F1
#
_cell.length_a   1.000
_cell.length_b   1.000
_cell.length_c   1.000
_cell.angle_alpha   90.00
_cell.angle_beta   90.00
_cell.angle_gamma   90.00
#
_symmetry.space_group_name_H-M   'P 1'
#
loop_
_entity.id
_entity.type
_entity.pdbx_description
1 polymer ?
#
loop_
_entity_poly.entity_id
_entity_poly.type
_entity_poly.pdbx_seq_one_letter_code
_entity_poly.pdbx_strand_id
1 'polypeptide(L)'
;YEYIRSALKLGLRLDRELGANPFRFGVIGSTDSHTGLATADSDNFWGKFSKDNPHKGRTGEAVLPEPFGPDGVVYRNWQQLASGYAAVWAQDNTRAALFDALARREVYATTGPRMLVRFFGGWHFADGDHHRPDLARTGYANGVPMGGELPPAPDENSVPGFLISAGKDPDGANIERLQVIKGWLGDDGELHETVYDVEVTDRPGDTVDLQHARYSNAVGSPQLATVWRDRDFDPAQAAFYYVRVLEIPTPRWPVYDALFFGDPLPPEGWQKAQQRAYTSAIWYTPP
;
A
#
# COMPACT_ATOMS: atom_id res chain seq x y z
N TYR A 1 17.10 -3.67 -0.41
CA TYR A 1 16.38 -2.84 -1.39
C TYR A 1 14.93 -3.28 -1.41
N GLU A 2 13.98 -2.36 -1.19
CA GLU A 2 12.55 -2.60 -1.43
C GLU A 2 12.27 -2.39 -2.92
N TYR A 3 11.66 -3.39 -3.58
CA TYR A 3 11.66 -3.51 -5.03
C TYR A 3 10.90 -2.37 -5.74
N ILE A 4 9.69 -2.03 -5.25
CA ILE A 4 8.85 -1.01 -5.91
C ILE A 4 9.48 0.37 -5.85
N ARG A 5 9.83 0.85 -4.66
CA ARG A 5 10.36 2.22 -4.49
C ARG A 5 11.65 2.41 -5.28
N SER A 6 12.55 1.43 -5.24
CA SER A 6 13.79 1.47 -6.01
C SER A 6 13.51 1.50 -7.51
N ALA A 7 12.56 0.68 -7.99
CA ALA A 7 12.17 0.65 -9.41
C ALA A 7 11.56 1.99 -9.88
N LEU A 8 10.66 2.60 -9.09
CA LEU A 8 10.07 3.90 -9.44
C LEU A 8 11.12 5.00 -9.58
N LYS A 9 12.10 5.05 -8.66
CA LYS A 9 13.22 5.99 -8.75
C LYS A 9 14.11 5.71 -9.96
N LEU A 10 14.47 4.44 -10.20
CA LEU A 10 15.22 4.06 -11.40
C LEU A 10 14.48 4.46 -12.67
N GLY A 11 13.14 4.41 -12.66
CA GLY A 11 12.29 4.91 -13.73
C GLY A 11 12.56 6.37 -14.10
N LEU A 12 12.69 7.25 -13.11
CA LEU A 12 13.02 8.67 -13.34
C LEU A 12 14.39 8.84 -14.02
N ARG A 13 15.39 8.08 -13.55
CA ARG A 13 16.74 8.12 -14.13
C ARG A 13 16.73 7.62 -15.58
N LEU A 14 16.08 6.49 -15.85
CA LEU A 14 15.98 5.92 -17.19
C LEU A 14 15.21 6.83 -18.15
N ASP A 15 14.20 7.56 -17.67
CA ASP A 15 13.49 8.57 -18.47
C ASP A 15 14.47 9.64 -18.98
N ARG A 16 15.33 10.16 -18.09
CA ARG A 16 16.34 11.16 -18.46
C ARG A 16 17.40 10.60 -19.42
N GLU A 17 17.85 9.36 -19.20
CA GLU A 17 18.94 8.75 -19.97
C GLU A 17 18.49 8.23 -21.34
N LEU A 18 17.27 7.70 -21.43
CA LEU A 18 16.79 6.94 -22.58
C LEU A 18 15.53 7.54 -23.23
N GLY A 19 14.91 8.55 -22.62
CA GLY A 19 13.63 9.13 -23.05
C GLY A 19 12.44 8.21 -22.81
N ALA A 20 12.59 7.18 -21.95
CA ALA A 20 11.52 6.26 -21.61
C ALA A 20 11.64 5.71 -20.19
N ASN A 21 10.53 5.72 -19.47
CA ASN A 21 10.41 5.14 -18.13
C ASN A 21 9.61 3.82 -18.15
N PRO A 22 10.27 2.65 -18.09
CA PRO A 22 9.60 1.34 -18.09
C PRO A 22 8.92 1.01 -16.75
N PHE A 23 9.14 1.83 -15.71
CA PHE A 23 8.65 1.60 -14.36
C PHE A 23 7.40 2.44 -14.01
N ARG A 24 6.72 3.03 -15.00
CA ARG A 24 5.38 3.60 -14.84
C ARG A 24 4.28 2.52 -14.77
N PHE A 25 4.40 1.58 -13.83
CA PHE A 25 3.46 0.47 -13.63
C PHE A 25 2.40 0.77 -12.57
N GLY A 26 1.29 0.03 -12.62
CA GLY A 26 0.29 0.02 -11.56
C GLY A 26 0.69 -0.92 -10.42
N VAL A 27 0.27 -0.60 -9.19
CA VAL A 27 0.61 -1.39 -7.99
C VAL A 27 -0.60 -2.19 -7.53
N ILE A 28 -0.45 -3.52 -7.44
CA ILE A 28 -1.48 -4.44 -6.91
C ILE A 28 -0.90 -5.36 -5.83
N GLY A 29 -1.76 -5.84 -4.94
CA GLY A 29 -1.44 -6.90 -3.99
C GLY A 29 -1.95 -8.25 -4.50
N SER A 30 -1.28 -9.33 -4.10
CA SER A 30 -1.71 -10.70 -4.38
C SER A 30 -1.32 -11.60 -3.23
N THR A 31 -2.06 -12.69 -3.02
CA THR A 31 -1.72 -13.69 -2.01
C THR A 31 -0.54 -14.54 -2.41
N ASP A 32 -0.36 -14.84 -3.69
CA ASP A 32 0.55 -15.94 -4.09
C ASP A 32 0.23 -17.25 -3.35
N SER A 33 -1.06 -17.48 -3.02
CA SER A 33 -1.51 -18.75 -2.44
C SER A 33 -1.84 -19.74 -3.55
N HIS A 34 -1.21 -20.91 -3.50
CA HIS A 34 -1.37 -22.03 -4.43
C HIS A 34 -2.52 -22.97 -4.02
N THR A 35 -3.46 -22.48 -3.23
CA THR A 35 -4.56 -23.27 -2.64
C THR A 35 -5.91 -23.02 -3.31
N GLY A 36 -6.01 -22.00 -4.17
CA GLY A 36 -7.28 -21.54 -4.74
C GLY A 36 -8.20 -20.81 -3.76
N LEU A 37 -7.72 -20.53 -2.53
CA LEU A 37 -8.48 -19.86 -1.48
C LEU A 37 -8.20 -18.35 -1.44
N ALA A 38 -9.22 -17.55 -1.12
CA ALA A 38 -9.14 -16.10 -0.97
C ALA A 38 -8.88 -15.68 0.50
N THR A 39 -7.76 -16.13 1.06
CA THR A 39 -7.44 -16.13 2.50
C THR A 39 -6.28 -15.18 2.84
N ALA A 40 -6.42 -13.90 2.44
CA ALA A 40 -5.36 -12.90 2.56
C ALA A 40 -5.22 -12.29 3.97
N ASP A 41 -6.22 -12.50 4.83
CA ASP A 41 -6.27 -11.96 6.19
C ASP A 41 -5.55 -12.87 7.19
N SER A 42 -4.94 -12.26 8.22
CA SER A 42 -4.14 -13.01 9.20
C SER A 42 -4.98 -13.91 10.11
N ASP A 43 -6.21 -13.52 10.41
CA ASP A 43 -7.18 -14.31 11.20
C ASP A 43 -7.88 -15.40 10.38
N ASN A 44 -7.67 -15.40 9.06
CA ASN A 44 -8.22 -16.38 8.13
C ASN A 44 -7.13 -16.88 7.16
N PHE A 45 -5.90 -17.10 7.62
CA PHE A 45 -4.80 -17.53 6.76
C PHE A 45 -4.64 -19.05 6.71
N TRP A 46 -4.89 -19.62 5.53
CA TRP A 46 -4.87 -21.07 5.29
C TRP A 46 -3.52 -21.60 4.75
N GLY A 47 -2.48 -20.78 4.72
CA GLY A 47 -1.18 -21.16 4.18
C GLY A 47 -1.02 -20.86 2.69
N LYS A 48 0.23 -20.94 2.19
CA LYS A 48 0.54 -20.71 0.77
C LYS A 48 0.43 -21.97 -0.08
N PHE A 49 0.71 -23.14 0.49
CA PHE A 49 0.58 -24.43 -0.18
C PHE A 49 -0.44 -25.32 0.52
N SER A 50 -1.00 -26.31 -0.19
CA SER A 50 -1.98 -27.24 0.40
C SER A 50 -1.44 -28.03 1.60
N LYS A 51 -0.13 -28.18 1.73
CA LYS A 51 0.51 -28.79 2.92
C LYS A 51 0.52 -27.85 4.15
N ASP A 52 0.41 -26.54 3.95
CA ASP A 52 0.46 -25.52 5.00
C ASP A 52 -0.93 -25.20 5.59
N ASN A 53 -1.94 -26.02 5.26
CA ASN A 53 -3.28 -25.89 5.82
C ASN A 53 -3.23 -25.89 7.36
N PRO A 54 -4.15 -25.19 8.06
CA PRO A 54 -4.13 -25.09 9.51
C PRO A 54 -4.06 -26.46 10.21
N HIS A 55 -2.96 -26.69 10.92
CA HIS A 55 -2.76 -27.86 11.77
C HIS A 55 -1.68 -27.59 12.82
N LYS A 56 -1.64 -28.43 13.85
CA LYS A 56 -0.68 -28.32 14.95
C LYS A 56 0.76 -28.43 14.45
N GLY A 57 1.60 -27.46 14.79
CA GLY A 57 3.02 -27.41 14.46
C GLY A 57 3.36 -26.66 13.17
N ARG A 58 2.36 -26.30 12.34
CA ARG A 58 2.60 -25.80 10.97
C ARG A 58 3.48 -24.56 10.91
N THR A 59 3.47 -23.71 11.93
CA THR A 59 4.25 -22.46 11.98
C THR A 59 5.75 -22.73 11.88
N GLY A 60 6.24 -23.80 12.50
CA GLY A 60 7.65 -24.21 12.52
C GLY A 60 8.08 -25.06 11.33
N GLU A 61 7.16 -25.46 10.46
CA GLU A 61 7.48 -26.27 9.29
C GLU A 61 8.19 -25.48 8.20
N ALA A 62 8.96 -26.19 7.37
CA ALA A 62 9.59 -25.58 6.21
C ALA A 62 8.54 -25.31 5.12
N VAL A 63 8.62 -24.13 4.50
CA VAL A 63 7.75 -23.71 3.40
C VAL A 63 7.93 -24.64 2.20
N LEU A 64 9.16 -25.04 1.89
CA LEU A 64 9.48 -26.00 0.85
C LEU A 64 10.19 -27.21 1.45
N PRO A 65 10.06 -28.41 0.84
CA PRO A 65 10.78 -29.61 1.29
C PRO A 65 12.30 -29.44 1.20
N GLU A 66 12.77 -28.75 0.16
CA GLU A 66 14.18 -28.54 -0.13
C GLU A 66 14.60 -27.10 0.17
N PRO A 67 15.85 -26.88 0.63
CA PRO A 67 16.40 -25.54 0.81
C PRO A 67 16.44 -24.74 -0.50
N PHE A 68 16.23 -23.42 -0.40
CA PHE A 68 16.18 -22.51 -1.54
C PHE A 68 17.54 -21.87 -1.84
N GLY A 69 17.90 -21.83 -3.12
CA GLY A 69 19.09 -21.12 -3.61
C GLY A 69 20.42 -21.80 -3.26
N PRO A 70 21.54 -21.23 -3.76
CA PRO A 70 22.88 -21.81 -3.58
C PRO A 70 23.32 -21.86 -2.11
N ASP A 71 22.77 -20.99 -1.26
CA ASP A 71 23.10 -20.90 0.16
C ASP A 71 22.26 -21.84 1.05
N GLY A 72 21.32 -22.61 0.46
CA GLY A 72 20.52 -23.58 1.18
C GLY A 72 19.60 -22.96 2.24
N VAL A 73 18.94 -21.85 1.91
CA VAL A 73 18.07 -21.14 2.86
C VAL A 73 16.76 -21.90 3.07
N VAL A 74 16.42 -22.19 4.33
CA VAL A 74 15.14 -22.80 4.69
C VAL A 74 14.21 -21.73 5.24
N TYR A 75 13.15 -21.43 4.50
CA TYR A 75 12.06 -20.58 4.99
C TYR A 75 11.10 -21.41 5.84
N ARG A 76 10.74 -20.88 7.01
CA ARG A 76 9.72 -21.42 7.90
C ARG A 76 8.38 -20.77 7.62
N ASN A 77 7.30 -21.52 7.81
CA ASN A 77 5.95 -21.02 7.53
C ASN A 77 5.66 -19.71 8.26
N TRP A 78 6.04 -19.55 9.53
CA TRP A 78 5.83 -18.29 10.28
C TRP A 78 6.41 -17.03 9.60
N GLN A 79 7.37 -17.17 8.69
CA GLN A 79 7.94 -16.06 7.91
C GLN A 79 6.99 -15.59 6.80
N GLN A 80 6.01 -16.39 6.39
CA GLN A 80 5.03 -16.04 5.37
C GLN A 80 4.04 -14.98 5.85
N LEU A 81 3.59 -14.14 4.92
CA LEU A 81 2.51 -13.17 5.13
C LEU A 81 1.22 -13.68 4.48
N ALA A 82 0.07 -13.45 5.10
CA ALA A 82 -1.22 -13.83 4.51
C ALA A 82 -1.54 -13.05 3.23
N SER A 83 -1.22 -11.74 3.26
CA SER A 83 -1.24 -10.72 2.19
C SER A 83 -1.19 -11.27 0.77
N GLY A 84 -1.92 -10.69 -0.19
CA GLY A 84 -2.74 -9.46 -0.13
C GLY A 84 -3.77 -9.33 -1.26
N TYR A 85 -4.46 -8.18 -1.36
CA TYR A 85 -5.53 -7.93 -2.35
C TYR A 85 -5.16 -6.87 -3.39
N ALA A 86 -5.73 -7.04 -4.59
CA ALA A 86 -5.73 -6.05 -5.67
C ALA A 86 -7.04 -5.27 -5.64
N ALA A 87 -6.95 -3.94 -5.48
CA ALA A 87 -8.09 -3.05 -5.59
C ALA A 87 -8.06 -2.34 -6.95
N VAL A 88 -9.22 -2.25 -7.60
CA VAL A 88 -9.37 -1.70 -8.95
C VAL A 88 -10.53 -0.71 -8.97
N TRP A 89 -10.25 0.55 -9.28
CA TRP A 89 -11.31 1.57 -9.45
C TRP A 89 -11.82 1.56 -10.89
N ALA A 90 -12.91 0.81 -11.13
CA ALA A 90 -13.59 0.74 -12.41
C ALA A 90 -14.94 1.49 -12.37
N GLN A 91 -15.40 1.97 -13.54
CA GLN A 91 -16.70 2.62 -13.67
C GLN A 91 -17.86 1.62 -13.53
N ASP A 92 -17.65 0.39 -14.02
CA ASP A 92 -18.63 -0.70 -13.99
C ASP A 92 -17.97 -2.03 -13.61
N ASN A 93 -18.76 -2.97 -13.10
CA ASN A 93 -18.32 -4.34 -12.86
C ASN A 93 -18.44 -5.20 -14.14
N THR A 94 -17.72 -4.79 -15.19
CA THR A 94 -17.60 -5.55 -16.44
C THR A 94 -16.13 -5.84 -16.73
N ARG A 95 -15.86 -6.90 -17.50
CA ARG A 95 -14.48 -7.22 -17.90
C ARG A 95 -13.81 -6.02 -18.58
N ALA A 96 -14.48 -5.37 -19.52
CA ALA A 96 -13.94 -4.20 -20.22
C ALA A 96 -13.55 -3.09 -19.25
N ALA A 97 -14.47 -2.66 -18.37
CA ALA A 97 -14.21 -1.56 -17.44
C ALA A 97 -13.10 -1.88 -16.42
N LEU A 98 -12.98 -3.14 -15.99
CA LEU A 98 -11.88 -3.61 -15.14
C LEU A 98 -10.53 -3.58 -15.87
N PHE A 99 -10.48 -4.02 -17.13
CA PHE A 99 -9.28 -3.97 -17.95
C PHE A 99 -8.86 -2.52 -18.25
N ASP A 100 -9.82 -1.63 -18.51
CA ASP A 100 -9.54 -0.21 -18.71
C ASP A 100 -8.94 0.42 -17.45
N ALA A 101 -9.42 0.02 -16.27
CA ALA A 101 -8.90 0.49 -14.98
C ALA A 101 -7.46 0.02 -14.71
N LEU A 102 -7.18 -1.25 -15.02
CA LEU A 102 -5.83 -1.81 -14.95
C LEU A 102 -4.89 -1.13 -15.95
N ALA A 103 -5.34 -0.88 -17.19
CA ALA A 103 -4.56 -0.25 -18.24
C ALA A 103 -4.18 1.21 -17.88
N ARG A 104 -5.11 1.98 -17.29
CA ARG A 104 -4.82 3.32 -16.76
C ARG A 104 -4.17 3.32 -15.38
N ARG A 105 -3.93 2.13 -14.79
CA ARG A 105 -3.26 1.91 -13.50
C ARG A 105 -3.96 2.54 -12.30
N GLU A 106 -5.27 2.71 -12.38
CA GLU A 106 -6.08 3.23 -11.26
C GLU A 106 -6.39 2.11 -10.27
N VAL A 107 -5.33 1.65 -9.62
CA VAL A 107 -5.27 0.46 -8.78
C VAL A 107 -4.39 0.71 -7.56
N TYR A 108 -4.59 -0.12 -6.53
CA TYR A 108 -3.74 -0.11 -5.35
C TYR A 108 -3.65 -1.51 -4.73
N ALA A 109 -2.60 -1.73 -3.95
CA ALA A 109 -2.37 -2.95 -3.18
C ALA A 109 -2.84 -2.76 -1.74
N THR A 110 -3.33 -3.83 -1.11
CA THR A 110 -3.43 -3.93 0.35
C THR A 110 -2.72 -5.18 0.85
N THR A 111 -2.19 -5.14 2.07
CA THR A 111 -1.43 -6.27 2.65
C THR A 111 -2.29 -7.29 3.43
N GLY A 112 -3.61 -7.27 3.20
CA GLY A 112 -4.57 -8.15 3.87
C GLY A 112 -5.94 -7.48 3.92
N PRO A 113 -6.11 -6.38 4.66
CA PRO A 113 -7.41 -5.74 4.83
C PRO A 113 -7.94 -5.11 3.53
N ARG A 114 -9.26 -5.07 3.36
CA ARG A 114 -9.98 -4.40 2.27
C ARG A 114 -10.13 -2.89 2.49
N MET A 115 -9.02 -2.21 2.79
CA MET A 115 -8.99 -0.75 2.90
C MET A 115 -9.48 -0.09 1.60
N LEU A 116 -10.25 0.98 1.73
CA LEU A 116 -10.73 1.79 0.61
C LEU A 116 -9.83 3.02 0.46
N VAL A 117 -9.11 3.17 -0.66
CA VAL A 117 -8.17 4.28 -0.86
C VAL A 117 -8.48 5.06 -2.13
N ARG A 118 -8.54 6.39 -2.00
CA ARG A 118 -8.65 7.35 -3.10
C ARG A 118 -7.46 8.31 -3.03
N PHE A 119 -6.84 8.55 -4.18
CA PHE A 119 -5.68 9.42 -4.31
C PHE A 119 -5.75 10.12 -5.66
N PHE A 120 -5.75 11.45 -5.61
CA PHE A 120 -5.75 12.32 -6.78
C PHE A 120 -4.68 13.38 -6.63
N GLY A 121 -4.10 13.83 -7.74
CA GLY A 121 -3.11 14.90 -7.81
C GLY A 121 -3.51 15.95 -8.83
N GLY A 122 -3.29 17.22 -8.53
CA GLY A 122 -3.67 18.33 -9.39
C GLY A 122 -3.25 19.68 -8.83
N TRP A 123 -3.49 20.75 -9.59
CA TRP A 123 -3.01 22.10 -9.25
C TRP A 123 -4.01 22.94 -8.44
N HIS A 124 -5.27 22.52 -8.37
CA HIS A 124 -6.37 23.36 -7.91
C HIS A 124 -7.26 22.74 -6.83
N PHE A 125 -6.72 21.81 -6.03
CA PHE A 125 -7.44 21.31 -4.85
C PHE A 125 -7.52 22.36 -3.74
N ALA A 126 -8.73 22.60 -3.25
CA ALA A 126 -8.99 23.48 -2.12
C ALA A 126 -8.87 22.70 -0.80
N ASP A 127 -8.50 23.38 0.29
CA ASP A 127 -8.25 22.73 1.58
C ASP A 127 -9.47 21.93 2.07
N GLY A 128 -10.69 22.41 1.82
CA GLY A 128 -11.94 21.75 2.23
C GLY A 128 -12.40 20.61 1.32
N ASP A 129 -11.73 20.31 0.20
CA ASP A 129 -12.21 19.31 -0.76
C ASP A 129 -12.30 17.89 -0.16
N HIS A 130 -11.47 17.59 0.84
CA HIS A 130 -11.48 16.31 1.55
C HIS A 130 -12.71 16.10 2.44
N HIS A 131 -13.46 17.15 2.77
CA HIS A 131 -14.73 17.06 3.51
C HIS A 131 -15.94 16.83 2.59
N ARG A 132 -15.76 16.87 1.27
CA ARG A 132 -16.87 16.72 0.34
C ARG A 132 -17.41 15.29 0.33
N PRO A 133 -18.74 15.11 0.37
CA PRO A 133 -19.36 13.78 0.28
C PRO A 133 -19.12 13.11 -1.08
N ASP A 134 -18.87 13.88 -2.13
CA ASP A 134 -18.58 13.43 -3.49
C ASP A 134 -17.10 13.57 -3.86
N LEU A 135 -16.20 13.29 -2.91
CA LEU A 135 -14.74 13.41 -3.04
C LEU A 135 -14.18 12.91 -4.38
N ALA A 136 -14.64 11.73 -4.84
CA ALA A 136 -14.18 11.16 -6.11
C ALA A 136 -14.55 12.04 -7.32
N ARG A 137 -15.75 12.63 -7.34
CA ARG A 137 -16.18 13.55 -8.41
C ARG A 137 -15.27 14.77 -8.46
N THR A 138 -14.98 15.37 -7.29
CA THR A 138 -14.03 16.48 -7.17
C THR A 138 -12.63 16.08 -7.65
N GLY A 139 -12.16 14.90 -7.23
CA GLY A 139 -10.88 14.33 -7.65
C GLY A 139 -10.73 14.22 -9.17
N TYR A 140 -11.71 13.61 -9.85
CA TYR A 140 -11.70 13.47 -11.31
C TYR A 140 -11.88 14.79 -12.07
N ALA A 141 -12.56 15.77 -11.48
CA ALA A 141 -12.79 17.07 -12.13
C ALA A 141 -11.55 17.98 -12.06
N ASN A 142 -10.78 17.90 -10.97
CA ASN A 142 -9.72 18.86 -10.66
C ASN A 142 -8.29 18.28 -10.75
N GLY A 143 -8.15 16.99 -11.08
CA GLY A 143 -6.85 16.33 -11.12
C GLY A 143 -6.87 14.98 -11.82
N VAL A 144 -5.75 14.26 -11.67
CA VAL A 144 -5.56 12.90 -12.16
C VAL A 144 -5.60 11.91 -11.01
N PRO A 145 -6.16 10.70 -11.20
CA PRO A 145 -6.14 9.67 -10.17
C PRO A 145 -4.77 8.99 -10.09
N MET A 146 -4.57 8.20 -9.04
CA MET A 146 -3.43 7.27 -8.91
C MET A 146 -3.17 6.50 -10.22
N GLY A 147 -1.89 6.35 -10.61
CA GLY A 147 -1.49 5.74 -11.87
C GLY A 147 -1.39 6.72 -13.06
N GLY A 148 -1.91 7.93 -12.89
CA GLY A 148 -1.86 9.03 -13.86
C GLY A 148 -0.57 9.86 -13.78
N GLU A 149 -0.57 10.94 -14.57
CA GLU A 149 0.51 11.90 -14.69
C GLU A 149 -0.07 13.31 -14.55
N LEU A 150 0.54 14.12 -13.70
CA LEU A 150 0.14 15.52 -13.53
C LEU A 150 0.30 16.25 -14.87
N PRO A 151 -0.70 17.05 -15.28
CA PRO A 151 -0.52 17.92 -16.43
C PRO A 151 0.59 18.95 -16.13
N PRO A 152 1.20 19.58 -17.15
CA PRO A 152 2.21 20.61 -16.94
C PRO A 152 1.77 21.66 -15.92
N ALA A 153 2.72 22.14 -15.12
CA ALA A 153 2.47 23.19 -14.14
C ALA A 153 1.91 24.44 -14.87
N PRO A 154 0.78 25.03 -14.40
CA PRO A 154 0.20 26.22 -15.01
C PRO A 154 1.16 27.41 -15.04
N ASP A 155 1.99 27.55 -14.00
CA ASP A 155 3.04 28.55 -13.87
C ASP A 155 4.19 28.06 -12.96
N GLU A 156 5.28 28.82 -12.91
CA GLU A 156 6.49 28.50 -12.13
C GLU A 156 6.28 28.45 -10.61
N ASN A 157 5.18 29.04 -10.11
CA ASN A 157 4.85 29.08 -8.68
C ASN A 157 3.79 28.04 -8.28
N SER A 158 3.37 27.21 -9.24
CA SER A 158 2.34 26.21 -9.04
C SER A 158 2.86 25.09 -8.16
N VAL A 159 2.11 24.79 -7.10
CA VAL A 159 2.41 23.72 -6.15
C VAL A 159 1.37 22.62 -6.31
N PRO A 160 1.77 21.36 -6.56
CA PRO A 160 0.81 20.28 -6.70
C PRO A 160 0.14 20.00 -5.35
N GLY A 161 -1.17 19.88 -5.40
CA GLY A 161 -2.02 19.43 -4.31
C GLY A 161 -2.48 17.99 -4.53
N PHE A 162 -2.67 17.28 -3.44
CA PHE A 162 -3.02 15.87 -3.43
C PHE A 162 -4.21 15.62 -2.51
N LEU A 163 -5.34 15.24 -3.11
CA LEU A 163 -6.56 14.86 -2.41
C LEU A 163 -6.51 13.38 -2.07
N ILE A 164 -6.48 13.06 -0.77
CA ILE A 164 -6.28 11.70 -0.26
C ILE A 164 -7.44 11.35 0.66
N SER A 165 -8.00 10.15 0.52
CA SER A 165 -8.96 9.60 1.47
C SER A 165 -8.71 8.11 1.63
N ALA A 166 -8.72 7.63 2.87
CA ALA A 166 -8.68 6.22 3.17
C ALA A 166 -9.73 5.84 4.21
N GLY A 167 -10.44 4.74 3.98
CA GLY A 167 -11.33 4.10 4.93
C GLY A 167 -10.77 2.74 5.33
N LYS A 168 -10.93 2.38 6.60
CA LYS A 168 -10.54 1.05 7.08
C LYS A 168 -11.29 -0.06 6.35
N ASP A 169 -10.79 -1.29 6.44
CA ASP A 169 -11.65 -2.45 6.22
C ASP A 169 -12.80 -2.42 7.26
N PRO A 170 -14.08 -2.55 6.85
CA PRO A 170 -15.21 -2.60 7.78
C PRO A 170 -14.99 -3.53 8.98
N ASP A 171 -14.40 -4.71 8.74
CA ASP A 171 -14.13 -5.72 9.76
C ASP A 171 -12.71 -5.64 10.34
N GLY A 172 -11.88 -4.74 9.81
CA GLY A 172 -10.47 -4.59 10.19
C GLY A 172 -10.18 -3.48 11.20
N ALA A 173 -8.89 -3.18 11.33
CA ALA A 173 -8.36 -2.22 12.28
C ALA A 173 -8.51 -0.78 11.79
N ASN A 174 -8.61 0.16 12.73
CA ASN A 174 -8.65 1.57 12.40
C ASN A 174 -7.35 2.03 11.73
N ILE A 175 -7.44 3.08 10.91
CA ILE A 175 -6.31 3.73 10.27
C ILE A 175 -5.55 4.57 11.31
N GLU A 176 -4.23 4.43 11.35
CA GLU A 176 -3.35 5.27 12.16
C GLU A 176 -2.91 6.51 11.39
N ARG A 177 -2.42 6.35 10.15
CA ARG A 177 -1.91 7.48 9.38
C ARG A 177 -1.96 7.29 7.87
N LEU A 178 -1.94 8.44 7.19
CA LEU A 178 -1.69 8.56 5.75
C LEU A 178 -0.27 9.10 5.55
N GLN A 179 0.43 8.50 4.60
CA GLN A 179 1.75 8.94 4.19
C GLN A 179 1.78 9.19 2.69
N VAL A 180 2.48 10.24 2.28
CA VAL A 180 2.88 10.44 0.89
C VAL A 180 4.37 10.14 0.78
N ILE A 181 4.72 9.28 -0.16
CA ILE A 181 6.10 9.00 -0.51
C ILE A 181 6.38 9.73 -1.82
N LYS A 182 7.27 10.72 -1.74
CA LYS A 182 7.80 11.46 -2.88
C LYS A 182 9.15 10.86 -3.27
N GLY A 183 9.37 10.64 -4.55
CA GLY A 183 10.69 10.38 -5.11
C GLY A 183 10.94 11.33 -6.27
N TRP A 184 12.17 11.82 -6.41
CA TRP A 184 12.53 12.76 -7.47
C TRP A 184 13.96 12.56 -7.94
N LEU A 185 14.25 13.07 -9.14
CA LEU A 185 15.57 13.10 -9.73
C LEU A 185 16.18 14.49 -9.49
N GLY A 186 17.29 14.54 -8.74
CA GLY A 186 18.03 15.79 -8.51
C GLY A 186 18.80 16.25 -9.74
N ASP A 187 19.18 17.52 -9.74
CA ASP A 187 19.96 18.14 -10.82
C ASP A 187 21.35 17.49 -10.99
N ASP A 188 21.90 16.94 -9.91
CA ASP A 188 23.13 16.14 -9.88
C ASP A 188 22.95 14.73 -10.47
N GLY A 189 21.71 14.32 -10.75
CA GLY A 189 21.36 12.98 -11.21
C GLY A 189 21.17 11.94 -10.11
N GLU A 190 21.23 12.35 -8.86
CA GLU A 190 20.95 11.48 -7.74
C GLU A 190 19.44 11.27 -7.54
N LEU A 191 19.10 10.09 -7.03
CA LEU A 191 17.73 9.66 -6.82
C LEU A 191 17.33 9.87 -5.37
N HIS A 192 16.49 10.87 -5.13
CA HIS A 192 16.05 11.24 -3.80
C HIS A 192 14.68 10.65 -3.47
N GLU A 193 14.40 10.55 -2.17
CA GLU A 193 13.09 10.20 -1.66
C GLU A 193 12.83 10.83 -0.31
N THR A 194 11.55 11.05 0.00
CA THR A 194 11.10 11.46 1.33
C THR A 194 9.73 10.87 1.61
N VAL A 195 9.49 10.53 2.88
CA VAL A 195 8.19 10.07 3.38
C VAL A 195 7.62 11.17 4.25
N TYR A 196 6.42 11.64 3.89
CA TYR A 196 5.68 12.63 4.65
C TYR A 196 4.52 11.96 5.38
N ASP A 197 4.41 12.14 6.69
CA ASP A 197 3.18 11.87 7.43
C ASP A 197 2.24 13.05 7.17
N VAL A 198 1.22 12.84 6.33
CA VAL A 198 0.35 13.93 5.83
C VAL A 198 -0.96 14.05 6.60
N GLU A 199 -1.33 12.99 7.31
CA GLU A 199 -2.46 12.96 8.23
C GLU A 199 -2.22 11.84 9.25
N VAL A 200 -2.32 12.14 10.54
CA VAL A 200 -2.14 11.17 11.63
C VAL A 200 -3.34 11.30 12.55
N THR A 201 -3.92 10.17 12.95
CA THR A 201 -5.03 10.14 13.92
C THR A 201 -4.65 10.87 15.23
N ASP A 202 -5.65 11.41 15.94
CA ASP A 202 -5.46 11.99 17.28
C ASP A 202 -5.03 10.95 18.34
N ARG A 203 -5.29 9.66 18.08
CA ARG A 203 -5.01 8.57 19.02
C ARG A 203 -4.24 7.45 18.34
N PRO A 204 -2.95 7.63 18.00
CA PRO A 204 -2.13 6.53 17.49
C PRO A 204 -1.83 5.53 18.61
N GLY A 205 -1.55 4.27 18.29
CA GLY A 205 -1.21 3.30 19.33
C GLY A 205 -1.39 1.84 18.95
N ASP A 206 -1.08 0.99 19.91
CA ASP A 206 -1.11 -0.47 19.82
C ASP A 206 -2.06 -1.02 20.89
N THR A 207 -3.10 -1.72 20.45
CA THR A 207 -4.11 -2.36 21.32
C THR A 207 -4.10 -3.88 21.18
N VAL A 208 -3.06 -4.45 20.58
CA VAL A 208 -2.98 -5.89 20.33
C VAL A 208 -2.84 -6.65 21.65
N ASP A 209 -3.80 -7.54 21.87
CA ASP A 209 -3.81 -8.56 22.89
C ASP A 209 -3.37 -9.89 22.27
N LEU A 210 -2.10 -10.24 22.53
CA LEU A 210 -1.50 -11.48 22.04
C LEU A 210 -2.00 -12.72 22.77
N GLN A 211 -2.52 -12.59 24.00
CA GLN A 211 -3.03 -13.73 24.77
C GLN A 211 -4.34 -14.23 24.19
N HIS A 212 -5.16 -13.32 23.66
CA HIS A 212 -6.46 -13.65 23.08
C HIS A 212 -6.51 -13.51 21.56
N ALA A 213 -5.38 -13.20 20.91
CA ALA A 213 -5.27 -12.92 19.46
C ALA A 213 -6.30 -11.88 18.99
N ARG A 214 -6.41 -10.76 19.72
CA ARG A 214 -7.39 -9.70 19.47
C ARG A 214 -6.74 -8.33 19.46
N TYR A 215 -7.49 -7.33 19.03
CA TYR A 215 -7.15 -5.93 19.14
C TYR A 215 -8.44 -5.12 19.32
N SER A 216 -8.32 -3.85 19.68
CA SER A 216 -9.47 -2.95 19.80
C SER A 216 -9.30 -1.67 19.00
N ASN A 217 -10.39 -1.20 18.41
CA ASN A 217 -10.45 0.07 17.67
C ASN A 217 -10.63 1.29 18.60
N ALA A 218 -10.09 1.22 19.83
CA ALA A 218 -10.07 2.32 20.78
C ALA A 218 -9.09 3.45 20.39
N VAL A 219 -8.11 3.11 19.55
CA VAL A 219 -7.11 3.99 18.91
C VAL A 219 -7.31 3.96 17.39
N GLY A 220 -6.66 4.86 16.65
CA GLY A 220 -6.88 5.05 15.22
C GLY A 220 -8.18 5.78 14.89
N SER A 221 -8.43 5.95 13.60
CA SER A 221 -9.68 6.47 13.03
C SER A 221 -10.26 5.49 11.99
N PRO A 222 -11.59 5.33 11.88
CA PRO A 222 -12.18 4.54 10.80
C PRO A 222 -11.94 5.14 9.41
N GLN A 223 -11.68 6.44 9.33
CA GLN A 223 -11.40 7.16 8.09
C GLN A 223 -10.41 8.29 8.34
N LEU A 224 -9.48 8.51 7.42
CA LEU A 224 -8.64 9.71 7.34
C LEU A 224 -8.78 10.29 5.92
N ALA A 225 -8.83 11.62 5.82
CA ALA A 225 -8.84 12.30 4.53
C ALA A 225 -8.17 13.67 4.68
N THR A 226 -7.44 14.10 3.66
CA THR A 226 -6.70 15.37 3.69
C THR A 226 -6.44 15.88 2.28
N VAL A 227 -6.12 17.17 2.17
CA VAL A 227 -5.49 17.76 0.99
C VAL A 227 -4.07 18.16 1.38
N TRP A 228 -3.08 17.42 0.88
CA TRP A 228 -1.67 17.70 1.13
C TRP A 228 -1.04 18.46 -0.03
N ARG A 229 -0.10 19.38 0.23
CA ARG A 229 0.64 20.11 -0.79
C ARG A 229 2.13 19.88 -0.64
N ASP A 230 2.79 19.63 -1.75
CA ASP A 230 4.25 19.50 -1.78
C ASP A 230 4.92 20.87 -1.75
N ARG A 231 5.19 21.40 -0.56
CA ARG A 231 5.80 22.73 -0.39
C ARG A 231 7.25 22.80 -0.89
N ASP A 232 7.89 21.64 -1.05
CA ASP A 232 9.26 21.51 -1.54
C ASP A 232 9.27 21.09 -3.03
N PHE A 233 8.17 21.37 -3.75
CA PHE A 233 8.05 21.07 -5.17
C PHE A 233 8.98 21.95 -6.00
N ASP A 234 9.72 21.30 -6.89
CA ASP A 234 10.54 21.97 -7.91
C ASP A 234 9.99 21.58 -9.28
N PRO A 235 9.45 22.54 -10.08
CA PRO A 235 8.89 22.25 -11.39
C PRO A 235 9.93 21.76 -12.41
N ALA A 236 11.23 21.92 -12.15
CA ALA A 236 12.31 21.42 -12.99
C ALA A 236 12.66 19.95 -12.72
N GLN A 237 12.16 19.35 -11.63
CA GLN A 237 12.52 18.00 -11.21
C GLN A 237 11.45 16.98 -11.57
N ALA A 238 11.84 15.92 -12.27
CA ALA A 238 10.97 14.77 -12.48
C ALA A 238 10.69 14.07 -11.15
N ALA A 239 9.42 13.77 -10.88
CA ALA A 239 8.99 13.25 -9.59
C ALA A 239 7.87 12.22 -9.71
N PHE A 240 7.70 11.43 -8.65
CA PHE A 240 6.52 10.60 -8.45
C PHE A 240 6.03 10.68 -7.00
N TYR A 241 4.75 10.41 -6.82
CA TYR A 241 4.07 10.41 -5.53
C TYR A 241 3.20 9.17 -5.41
N TYR A 242 3.27 8.45 -4.29
CA TYR A 242 2.26 7.44 -3.97
C TYR A 242 1.86 7.53 -2.50
N VAL A 243 0.64 7.07 -2.21
CA VAL A 243 0.12 7.05 -0.85
C VAL A 243 0.40 5.69 -0.22
N ARG A 244 0.85 5.73 1.03
CA ARG A 244 0.86 4.59 1.95
C ARG A 244 -0.10 4.85 3.10
N VAL A 245 -1.08 3.97 3.26
CA VAL A 245 -1.98 3.97 4.43
C VAL A 245 -1.42 2.97 5.43
N LEU A 246 -1.42 3.32 6.72
CA LEU A 246 -1.06 2.41 7.80
C LEU A 246 -2.24 2.30 8.76
N GLU A 247 -2.71 1.09 9.02
CA GLU A 247 -3.62 0.83 10.15
C GLU A 247 -2.87 0.71 11.48
N ILE A 248 -3.61 0.65 12.58
CA ILE A 248 -3.05 0.32 13.89
C ILE A 248 -2.57 -1.16 13.87
N PRO A 249 -1.64 -1.56 14.76
CA PRO A 249 -1.14 -2.93 14.77
C PRO A 249 -2.23 -3.99 14.97
N THR A 250 -2.08 -5.14 14.31
CA THR A 250 -2.94 -6.33 14.46
C THR A 250 -2.09 -7.57 14.78
N PRO A 251 -2.66 -8.63 15.39
CA PRO A 251 -1.97 -9.92 15.48
C PRO A 251 -1.66 -10.48 14.08
N ARG A 252 -0.51 -11.16 13.93
CA ARG A 252 -0.20 -11.98 12.76
C ARG A 252 -0.81 -13.37 12.88
N TRP A 253 -0.97 -14.04 11.74
CA TRP A 253 -1.52 -15.39 11.65
C TRP A 253 -0.89 -16.43 12.60
N PRO A 254 0.44 -16.42 12.92
CA PRO A 254 1.01 -17.39 13.84
C PRO A 254 0.44 -17.26 15.26
N VAL A 255 -0.08 -16.08 15.63
CA VAL A 255 -0.72 -15.85 16.94
C VAL A 255 -2.08 -16.54 17.04
N TYR A 256 -2.89 -16.44 15.98
CA TYR A 256 -4.17 -17.14 15.92
C TYR A 256 -3.99 -18.65 15.98
N ASP A 257 -3.01 -19.16 15.24
CA ASP A 257 -2.66 -20.59 15.22
C ASP A 257 -2.17 -21.11 16.56
N ALA A 258 -1.24 -20.41 17.20
CA ALA A 258 -0.71 -20.78 18.51
C ALA A 258 -1.84 -20.89 19.55
N LEU A 259 -2.77 -19.93 19.54
CA LEU A 259 -3.93 -19.93 20.43
C LEU A 259 -4.90 -21.09 20.12
N PHE A 260 -5.17 -21.34 18.84
CA PHE A 260 -6.13 -22.37 18.42
C PHE A 260 -5.61 -23.80 18.64
N PHE A 261 -4.34 -24.07 18.30
CA PHE A 261 -3.74 -25.40 18.38
C PHE A 261 -2.99 -25.69 19.71
N GLY A 262 -2.81 -24.66 20.56
CA GLY A 262 -2.03 -24.77 21.79
C GLY A 262 -0.53 -24.94 21.52
N ASP A 263 -0.04 -24.35 20.43
CA ASP A 263 1.37 -24.40 20.04
C ASP A 263 2.15 -23.21 20.62
N PRO A 264 3.46 -23.39 20.88
CA PRO A 264 4.30 -22.26 21.24
C PRO A 264 4.40 -21.28 20.06
N LEU A 265 4.38 -19.98 20.36
CA LEU A 265 4.71 -18.96 19.37
C LEU A 265 6.17 -19.14 18.92
N PRO A 266 6.46 -19.01 17.62
CA PRO A 266 7.84 -18.98 17.15
C PRO A 266 8.59 -17.81 17.81
N PRO A 267 9.69 -18.05 18.54
CA PRO A 267 10.36 -17.00 19.32
C PRO A 267 10.96 -15.89 18.43
N GLU A 268 11.33 -16.23 17.20
CA GLU A 268 11.83 -15.28 16.19
C GLU A 268 10.71 -14.71 15.29
N GLY A 269 9.48 -15.21 15.45
CA GLY A 269 8.35 -14.78 14.64
C GLY A 269 7.81 -13.44 15.08
N TRP A 270 7.68 -12.48 14.15
CA TRP A 270 6.90 -11.27 14.44
C TRP A 270 5.47 -11.66 14.76
N GLN A 271 4.99 -11.22 15.92
CA GLN A 271 3.66 -11.57 16.44
C GLN A 271 2.61 -10.51 16.07
N LYS A 272 3.06 -9.30 15.73
CA LYS A 272 2.22 -8.19 15.28
C LYS A 272 2.57 -7.82 13.84
N ALA A 273 1.57 -7.34 13.11
CA ALA A 273 1.74 -6.70 11.82
C ALA A 273 1.12 -5.31 11.89
N GLN A 274 1.56 -4.45 10.98
CA GLN A 274 0.86 -3.21 10.68
C GLN A 274 0.49 -3.29 9.20
N GLN A 275 -0.79 -3.50 8.92
CA GLN A 275 -1.22 -3.65 7.53
C GLN A 275 -1.23 -2.29 6.83
N ARG A 276 -1.17 -2.37 5.51
CA ARG A 276 -0.88 -1.22 4.66
C ARG A 276 -1.69 -1.27 3.39
N ALA A 277 -1.93 -0.10 2.82
CA ALA A 277 -2.29 0.04 1.42
C ALA A 277 -1.21 0.86 0.71
N TYR A 278 -0.96 0.55 -0.57
CA TYR A 278 -0.01 1.26 -1.43
C TYR A 278 -0.67 1.57 -2.77
N THR A 279 -0.78 2.85 -3.13
CA THR A 279 -1.37 3.24 -4.41
C THR A 279 -0.39 3.09 -5.56
N SER A 280 -0.90 2.97 -6.79
CA SER A 280 -0.11 3.36 -7.97
C SER A 280 0.40 4.80 -7.82
N ALA A 281 1.55 5.09 -8.39
CA ALA A 281 2.14 6.43 -8.33
C ALA A 281 1.45 7.40 -9.28
N ILE A 282 1.37 8.67 -8.88
CA ILE A 282 1.13 9.81 -9.77
C ILE A 282 2.50 10.38 -10.14
N TRP A 283 2.71 10.62 -11.43
CA TRP A 283 3.98 11.10 -11.98
C TRP A 283 3.93 12.59 -12.29
N TYR A 284 5.09 13.23 -12.30
CA TYR A 284 5.31 14.56 -12.84
C TYR A 284 6.55 14.55 -13.73
N THR A 285 6.39 15.00 -14.97
CA THR A 285 7.49 15.19 -15.92
C THR A 285 7.60 16.69 -16.25
N PRO A 286 8.76 17.30 -16.00
CA PRO A 286 9.03 18.67 -16.41
C PRO A 286 8.87 18.85 -17.93
N PRO A 287 8.48 20.05 -18.38
CA PRO A 287 8.32 20.37 -19.80
C PRO A 287 9.63 20.32 -20.61
#